data_AF-A0A6J8D330-F1
#
_entry.id   AF-A0A6J8D330-F1
#
_cell.length_a   1.000
_cell.length_b   1.000
_cell.length_c   1.000
_cell.angle_alpha   90.00
_cell.angle_beta   90.00
_cell.angle_gamma   90.00
#
_symmetry.space_group_name_H-M   'P 1'
#
loop_
_entity.id
_entity.type
_entity.pdbx_description
1 polymer ?
#
loop_
_entity_poly.entity_id
_entity_poly.type
_entity_poly.pdbx_seq_one_letter_code
_entity_poly.pdbx_strand_id
1 'polypeptide(L)'
;MGLGSSAFICQRITNAVTFIAGTFGVDVINYLDDFAGADCPKKAQVSFEKSKSVLDQCGLEESAEKACEPCLRMSFLGVWFDTEKMTLEVTPDRLIEISELVVMWLNKEKARKKEVQSLLGKLNFVSSCVKPGRIFISEVLNFLREFSNNDQVLDVSNELRRDMLWWSKLLLTYNGISIISLEEWTEPDLFFSCDACLTGCGGMSDSEYFHCEFPEFISEHNFHINALEQ
;
A
#
# COMPACT_ATOMS: atom_id res chain seq x y z
N MET A 1 -13.81 0.72 -26.73
CA MET A 1 -13.09 0.09 -25.60
C MET A 1 -12.50 -1.24 -26.04
N GLY A 2 -11.30 -1.61 -25.57
CA GLY A 2 -10.68 -2.93 -25.86
C GLY A 2 -9.40 -2.92 -26.70
N LEU A 3 -8.89 -1.76 -27.10
CA LEU A 3 -7.57 -1.66 -27.76
C LEU A 3 -6.47 -1.71 -26.70
N GLY A 4 -5.47 -2.58 -26.87
CA GLY A 4 -4.39 -2.77 -25.88
C GLY A 4 -3.59 -1.50 -25.52
N SER A 5 -3.55 -0.50 -26.40
CA SER A 5 -2.89 0.79 -26.16
C SER A 5 -3.79 1.89 -25.59
N SER A 6 -5.10 1.64 -25.46
CA SER A 6 -6.07 2.69 -25.06
C SER A 6 -5.78 3.27 -23.67
N ALA A 7 -5.50 2.43 -22.69
CA ALA A 7 -5.15 2.86 -21.33
C ALA A 7 -3.90 3.76 -21.32
N PHE A 8 -2.87 3.41 -22.08
CA PHE A 8 -1.65 4.20 -22.18
C PHE A 8 -1.90 5.57 -22.83
N ILE A 9 -2.69 5.62 -23.91
CA ILE A 9 -3.04 6.88 -24.58
C ILE A 9 -3.88 7.76 -23.64
N CYS A 10 -4.86 7.18 -22.95
CA CYS A 10 -5.68 7.87 -21.97
C CYS A 10 -4.81 8.47 -20.85
N GLN A 11 -3.95 7.67 -20.23
CA GLN A 11 -3.03 8.14 -19.18
C GLN A 11 -2.16 9.30 -19.67
N ARG A 12 -1.65 9.25 -20.91
CA ARG A 12 -0.84 10.35 -21.46
C ARG A 12 -1.62 11.65 -21.55
N ILE A 13 -2.88 11.59 -21.94
CA ILE A 13 -3.76 12.77 -22.04
C ILE A 13 -4.06 13.30 -20.63
N THR A 14 -4.46 12.44 -19.70
CA THR A 14 -4.80 12.86 -18.33
C THR A 14 -3.57 13.33 -17.54
N ASN A 15 -2.37 12.81 -17.84
CA ASN A 15 -1.11 13.37 -17.33
C ASN A 15 -0.86 14.79 -17.83
N ALA A 16 -1.18 15.09 -19.10
CA ALA A 16 -1.04 16.44 -19.64
C ALA A 16 -2.00 17.41 -18.95
N VAL A 17 -3.24 16.98 -18.67
CA VAL A 17 -4.22 17.76 -17.90
C VAL A 17 -3.73 18.02 -16.48
N THR A 18 -3.18 17.00 -15.83
CA THR A 18 -2.60 17.12 -14.48
C THR A 18 -1.42 18.09 -14.46
N PHE A 19 -0.56 18.03 -15.48
CA PHE A 19 0.53 19.00 -15.66
C PHE A 19 0.01 20.43 -15.81
N ILE A 20 -1.03 20.65 -16.63
CA ILE A 20 -1.67 21.95 -16.80
C ILE A 20 -2.26 22.44 -15.47
N ALA A 21 -2.97 21.58 -14.72
CA ALA A 21 -3.49 21.93 -13.39
C ALA A 21 -2.38 22.39 -12.43
N GLY A 22 -1.23 21.72 -12.45
CA GLY A 22 -0.04 22.12 -11.69
C GLY A 22 0.45 23.53 -12.03
N THR A 23 0.38 23.95 -13.31
CA THR A 23 0.73 25.34 -13.69
C THR A 23 -0.20 26.41 -13.11
N PHE A 24 -1.41 26.02 -12.68
CA PHE A 24 -2.37 26.89 -11.99
C PHE A 24 -2.28 26.81 -10.45
N GLY A 25 -1.26 26.10 -9.94
CA GLY A 25 -1.00 25.91 -8.51
C GLY A 25 -1.97 24.94 -7.86
N VAL A 26 -2.40 23.91 -8.58
CA VAL A 26 -3.29 22.85 -8.09
C VAL A 26 -2.56 21.52 -8.19
N ASP A 27 -2.39 20.86 -7.05
CA ASP A 27 -1.80 19.53 -6.97
C ASP A 27 -2.87 18.45 -7.15
N VAL A 28 -2.78 17.74 -8.28
CA VAL A 28 -3.70 16.67 -8.65
C VAL A 28 -2.86 15.44 -8.99
N ILE A 29 -3.37 14.27 -8.63
CA ILE A 29 -2.88 12.98 -9.09
C ILE A 29 -3.94 12.35 -9.99
N ASN A 30 -3.51 11.58 -10.99
CA ASN A 30 -4.42 10.94 -11.92
C ASN A 30 -4.03 9.49 -12.19
N TYR A 31 -5.03 8.64 -12.39
CA TYR A 31 -4.86 7.29 -12.90
C TYR A 31 -5.96 7.00 -13.92
N LEU A 32 -5.55 6.82 -15.17
CA LEU A 32 -6.44 6.77 -16.32
C LEU A 32 -7.38 7.99 -16.31
N ASP A 33 -8.67 7.78 -16.14
CA ASP A 33 -9.74 8.77 -16.08
C ASP A 33 -10.06 9.28 -14.66
N ASP A 34 -9.51 8.66 -13.62
CA ASP A 34 -9.72 9.07 -12.23
C ASP A 34 -8.72 10.16 -11.83
N PHE A 35 -9.23 11.24 -11.20
CA PHE A 35 -8.43 12.34 -10.67
C PHE A 35 -8.69 12.51 -9.17
N ALA A 36 -7.66 12.86 -8.41
CA ALA A 36 -7.77 13.17 -6.99
C ALA A 36 -6.81 14.31 -6.62
N GLY A 37 -7.22 15.17 -5.70
CA GLY A 37 -6.38 16.25 -5.17
C GLY A 37 -6.56 16.36 -3.67
N ALA A 38 -5.56 16.93 -3.00
CA ALA A 38 -5.62 17.23 -1.58
C ALA A 38 -4.95 18.59 -1.33
N ASP A 39 -5.54 19.41 -0.47
CA ASP A 39 -5.02 20.72 -0.10
C ASP A 39 -5.49 21.06 1.32
N CYS A 40 -4.93 22.10 1.92
CA CYS A 40 -5.37 22.59 3.21
C CYS A 40 -6.85 23.08 3.13
N PRO A 41 -7.61 23.01 4.24
CA PRO A 41 -9.04 23.33 4.24
C PRO A 41 -9.40 24.72 3.68
N LYS A 42 -8.50 25.70 3.81
CA LYS A 42 -8.70 27.07 3.30
C LYS A 42 -8.63 27.16 1.77
N LYS A 43 -7.90 26.25 1.13
CA LYS A 43 -7.67 26.26 -0.32
C LYS A 43 -8.42 25.15 -1.04
N ALA A 44 -8.76 24.06 -0.35
CA ALA A 44 -9.32 22.85 -0.96
C ALA A 44 -10.51 23.12 -1.89
N GLN A 45 -11.45 23.99 -1.49
CA GLN A 45 -12.58 24.38 -2.34
C GLN A 45 -12.14 25.12 -3.62
N VAL A 46 -11.22 26.08 -3.48
CA VAL A 46 -10.69 26.83 -4.62
C VAL A 46 -9.91 25.92 -5.56
N SER A 47 -9.08 25.03 -5.02
CA SER A 47 -8.30 24.05 -5.77
C SER A 47 -9.20 23.05 -6.51
N PHE A 48 -10.30 22.63 -5.90
CA PHE A 48 -11.33 21.79 -6.53
C PHE A 48 -12.03 22.49 -7.69
N GLU A 49 -12.50 23.73 -7.50
CA GLU A 49 -13.14 24.52 -8.56
C GLU A 49 -12.19 24.82 -9.73
N LYS A 50 -10.92 25.13 -9.44
CA LYS A 50 -9.88 25.27 -10.45
C LYS A 50 -9.65 23.98 -11.24
N SER A 51 -9.60 22.84 -10.55
CA SER A 51 -9.46 21.53 -11.20
C SER A 51 -10.58 21.30 -12.21
N LYS A 52 -11.83 21.60 -11.82
CA LYS A 52 -12.98 21.52 -12.73
C LYS A 52 -12.85 22.44 -13.92
N SER A 53 -12.42 23.68 -13.70
CA SER A 53 -12.21 24.63 -14.81
C SER A 53 -11.12 24.15 -15.78
N VAL A 54 -10.05 23.52 -15.29
CA VAL A 54 -9.01 22.94 -16.14
C VAL A 54 -9.55 21.77 -16.96
N LEU A 55 -10.36 20.89 -16.37
CA LEU A 55 -11.01 19.79 -17.08
C LEU A 55 -11.92 20.32 -18.21
N ASP A 56 -12.76 21.31 -17.91
CA ASP A 56 -13.66 21.95 -18.87
C ASP A 56 -12.90 22.64 -20.02
N GLN A 57 -11.83 23.39 -19.70
CA GLN A 57 -10.96 24.01 -20.70
C GLN A 57 -10.25 22.98 -21.60
N CYS A 58 -9.97 21.78 -21.07
CA CYS A 58 -9.40 20.67 -21.84
C CYS A 58 -10.45 19.88 -22.62
N GLY A 59 -11.74 20.22 -22.51
CA GLY A 59 -12.85 19.52 -23.15
C GLY A 59 -13.17 18.16 -22.53
N LEU A 60 -12.84 17.96 -21.26
CA LEU A 60 -13.17 16.75 -20.50
C LEU A 60 -14.43 16.97 -19.65
N GLU A 61 -15.36 16.03 -19.72
CA GLU A 61 -16.59 16.05 -18.92
C GLU A 61 -16.40 15.26 -17.62
N GLU A 62 -16.59 15.93 -16.48
CA GLU A 62 -16.61 15.29 -15.16
C GLU A 62 -17.91 14.50 -14.96
N SER A 63 -17.81 13.33 -14.33
CA SER A 63 -18.99 12.63 -13.83
C SER A 63 -19.49 13.30 -12.55
N ALA A 64 -20.51 14.15 -12.65
CA ALA A 64 -21.07 14.88 -11.52
C ALA A 64 -21.55 13.96 -10.37
N GLU A 65 -22.00 12.74 -10.69
CA GLU A 65 -22.43 11.74 -9.70
C GLU A 65 -21.27 11.13 -8.91
N LYS A 66 -20.06 11.11 -9.49
CA LYS A 66 -18.85 10.56 -8.88
C LYS A 66 -17.94 11.64 -8.30
N ALA A 67 -18.18 12.90 -8.67
CA ALA A 67 -17.44 14.04 -8.16
C ALA A 67 -17.61 14.12 -6.64
N CYS A 68 -16.50 14.10 -5.93
CA CYS A 68 -16.47 14.26 -4.48
C CYS A 68 -15.98 15.67 -4.18
N GLU A 69 -16.83 16.50 -3.56
CA GLU A 69 -16.39 17.78 -3.03
C GLU A 69 -15.28 17.59 -1.98
N PRO A 70 -14.47 18.63 -1.71
CA PRO A 70 -13.44 18.56 -0.69
C PRO A 70 -13.98 18.04 0.64
N CYS A 71 -13.39 16.95 1.09
CA CYS A 71 -13.79 16.27 2.31
C CYS A 71 -12.56 15.73 3.04
N LEU A 72 -12.73 15.44 4.32
CA LEU A 72 -11.66 14.88 5.15
C LEU A 72 -11.38 13.41 4.82
N ARG A 73 -12.36 12.70 4.23
CA ARG A 73 -12.27 11.29 3.88
C ARG A 73 -12.76 11.03 2.47
N MET A 74 -11.87 10.57 1.60
CA MET A 74 -12.15 10.32 0.18
C MET A 74 -11.63 8.94 -0.25
N SER A 75 -12.36 8.26 -1.12
CA SER A 75 -11.90 7.03 -1.75
C SER A 75 -11.27 7.30 -3.10
N PHE A 76 -10.07 6.78 -3.34
CA PHE A 76 -9.40 6.84 -4.63
C PHE A 76 -8.76 5.48 -4.94
N LEU A 77 -9.02 4.93 -6.13
CA LEU A 77 -8.50 3.63 -6.59
C LEU A 77 -8.72 2.46 -5.61
N GLY A 78 -9.85 2.46 -4.89
CA GLY A 78 -10.18 1.39 -3.93
C GLY A 78 -9.51 1.52 -2.56
N VAL A 79 -8.92 2.68 -2.26
CA VAL A 79 -8.35 3.03 -0.95
C VAL A 79 -9.06 4.26 -0.42
N TRP A 80 -9.49 4.20 0.84
CA TRP A 80 -9.94 5.34 1.63
C TRP A 80 -8.73 6.06 2.23
N PHE A 81 -8.68 7.37 1.99
CA PHE A 81 -7.75 8.29 2.58
C PHE A 81 -8.50 9.11 3.63
N ASP A 82 -8.04 9.06 4.88
CA ASP A 82 -8.57 9.87 5.99
C ASP A 82 -7.49 10.88 6.40
N THR A 83 -7.73 12.15 6.09
CA THR A 83 -6.79 13.25 6.36
C THR A 83 -6.93 13.82 7.78
N GLU A 84 -7.96 13.43 8.53
CA GLU A 84 -8.07 13.78 9.95
C GLU A 84 -7.23 12.83 10.79
N LYS A 85 -7.35 11.52 10.53
CA LYS A 85 -6.55 10.48 11.22
C LYS A 85 -5.19 10.25 10.58
N MET A 86 -4.98 10.77 9.36
CA MET A 86 -3.81 10.51 8.54
C MET A 86 -3.60 9.03 8.25
N THR A 87 -4.68 8.30 7.95
CA THR A 87 -4.67 6.84 7.75
C THR A 87 -5.16 6.41 6.37
N LEU A 88 -4.69 5.25 5.93
CA LEU A 88 -5.11 4.53 4.73
C LEU A 88 -5.91 3.28 5.10
N GLU A 89 -7.00 3.08 4.39
CA GLU A 89 -7.88 1.92 4.59
C GLU A 89 -8.31 1.35 3.23
N VAL A 90 -8.31 0.03 3.08
CA VAL A 90 -8.92 -0.63 1.91
C VAL A 90 -10.43 -0.44 1.97
N THR A 91 -11.08 -0.15 0.83
CA THR A 91 -12.54 0.00 0.81
C THR A 91 -13.25 -1.28 1.30
N PRO A 92 -14.41 -1.16 1.99
CA PRO A 92 -15.12 -2.33 2.52
C PRO A 92 -15.38 -3.43 1.49
N ASP A 93 -15.79 -3.04 0.28
CA ASP A 93 -16.08 -3.99 -0.81
C ASP A 93 -14.82 -4.79 -1.20
N ARG A 94 -13.66 -4.12 -1.29
CA ARG A 94 -12.38 -4.76 -1.58
C ARG A 94 -11.90 -5.62 -0.43
N LEU A 95 -12.11 -5.18 0.80
CA LEU A 95 -11.75 -5.96 1.98
C LEU A 95 -12.55 -7.27 2.04
N ILE A 96 -13.85 -7.23 1.75
CA ILE A 96 -14.71 -8.42 1.66
C ILE A 96 -14.20 -9.36 0.57
N GLU A 97 -14.01 -8.85 -0.65
CA GLU A 97 -13.52 -9.63 -1.80
C GLU A 97 -12.22 -10.38 -1.47
N ILE A 98 -11.31 -9.72 -0.77
CA ILE A 98 -9.97 -10.26 -0.47
C ILE A 98 -10.02 -11.19 0.74
N SER A 99 -10.87 -10.90 1.72
CA SER A 99 -11.10 -11.80 2.86
C SER A 99 -11.69 -13.13 2.40
N GLU A 100 -12.69 -13.10 1.52
CA GLU A 100 -13.27 -14.29 0.90
C GLU A 100 -12.24 -15.07 0.09
N LEU A 101 -11.40 -14.37 -0.68
CA LEU A 101 -10.31 -15.00 -1.42
C LEU A 101 -9.32 -15.69 -0.46
N VAL A 102 -8.87 -15.02 0.59
CA VAL A 102 -7.94 -15.61 1.56
C VAL A 102 -8.53 -16.86 2.22
N VAL A 103 -9.81 -16.81 2.63
CA VAL A 103 -10.51 -17.96 3.22
C VAL A 103 -10.66 -19.11 2.22
N MET A 104 -10.90 -18.83 0.95
CA MET A 104 -10.90 -19.83 -0.11
C MET A 104 -9.53 -20.52 -0.23
N TRP A 105 -8.44 -19.76 -0.20
CA TRP A 105 -7.07 -20.28 -0.31
C TRP A 105 -6.63 -21.11 0.89
N LEU A 106 -7.19 -20.87 2.08
CA LEU A 106 -6.96 -21.73 3.25
C LEU A 106 -7.37 -23.19 3.00
N ASN A 107 -8.40 -23.41 2.19
CA ASN A 107 -8.95 -24.73 1.91
C ASN A 107 -8.55 -25.26 0.52
N LYS A 108 -7.87 -24.45 -0.29
CA LYS A 108 -7.51 -24.80 -1.67
C LYS A 108 -6.38 -25.82 -1.69
N GLU A 109 -6.64 -26.99 -2.25
CA GLU A 109 -5.63 -28.05 -2.39
C GLU A 109 -4.70 -27.82 -3.56
N LYS A 110 -5.24 -27.35 -4.69
CA LYS A 110 -4.52 -27.22 -5.96
C LYS A 110 -4.78 -25.88 -6.61
N ALA A 111 -3.76 -25.32 -7.24
CA ALA A 111 -3.83 -24.02 -7.91
C ALA A 111 -3.14 -24.04 -9.28
N ARG A 112 -3.70 -23.28 -10.21
CA ARG A 112 -3.09 -22.92 -11.49
C ARG A 112 -2.29 -21.64 -11.34
N LYS A 113 -1.30 -21.45 -12.22
CA LYS A 113 -0.47 -20.24 -12.24
C LYS A 113 -1.27 -18.94 -12.26
N LYS A 114 -2.33 -18.88 -13.09
CA LYS A 114 -3.22 -17.70 -13.19
C LYS A 114 -3.95 -17.38 -11.88
N GLU A 115 -4.31 -18.41 -11.11
CA GLU A 115 -4.97 -18.21 -9.81
C GLU A 115 -3.98 -17.62 -8.80
N VAL A 116 -2.73 -18.10 -8.78
CA VAL A 116 -1.66 -17.56 -7.93
C VAL A 116 -1.34 -16.11 -8.31
N GLN A 117 -1.25 -15.80 -9.60
CA GLN A 117 -1.04 -14.43 -10.08
C GLN A 117 -2.18 -13.49 -9.66
N SER A 118 -3.41 -13.95 -9.73
CA SER A 118 -4.59 -13.20 -9.26
C SER A 118 -4.51 -12.96 -7.75
N LEU A 119 -4.20 -14.00 -6.95
CA LEU A 119 -3.99 -13.87 -5.51
C LEU A 119 -2.90 -12.84 -5.19
N LEU A 120 -1.74 -12.98 -5.83
CA LEU A 120 -0.60 -12.09 -5.66
C LEU A 120 -0.97 -10.64 -5.95
N GLY A 121 -1.67 -10.38 -7.06
CA GLY A 121 -2.10 -9.03 -7.43
C GLY A 121 -3.01 -8.41 -6.36
N LYS A 122 -3.98 -9.17 -5.85
CA LYS A 122 -4.89 -8.67 -4.81
C LYS A 122 -4.20 -8.46 -3.46
N LEU A 123 -3.33 -9.37 -3.03
CA LEU A 123 -2.57 -9.20 -1.79
C LEU A 123 -1.57 -8.04 -1.88
N ASN A 124 -0.93 -7.88 -3.03
CA ASN A 124 -0.02 -6.76 -3.26
C ASN A 124 -0.74 -5.41 -3.18
N PHE A 125 -1.96 -5.32 -3.75
CA PHE A 125 -2.81 -4.15 -3.58
C PHE A 125 -3.07 -3.84 -2.10
N VAL A 126 -3.52 -4.82 -1.31
CA VAL A 126 -3.79 -4.58 0.13
C VAL A 126 -2.54 -4.23 0.92
N SER A 127 -1.39 -4.76 0.53
CA SER A 127 -0.11 -4.46 1.20
C SER A 127 0.31 -2.98 1.10
N SER A 128 -0.36 -2.18 0.25
CA SER A 128 -0.22 -0.72 0.25
C SER A 128 -0.85 -0.06 1.49
N CYS A 129 -1.99 -0.58 1.94
CA CYS A 129 -2.71 -0.13 3.13
C CYS A 129 -2.39 -0.96 4.38
N VAL A 130 -1.74 -2.12 4.21
CA VAL A 130 -1.35 -3.03 5.29
C VAL A 130 0.13 -3.37 5.14
N LYS A 131 0.98 -2.39 5.47
CA LYS A 131 2.44 -2.43 5.22
C LYS A 131 3.12 -3.69 5.78
N PRO A 132 2.81 -4.20 7.00
CA PRO A 132 3.42 -5.43 7.51
C PRO A 132 3.15 -6.66 6.64
N GLY A 133 2.07 -6.64 5.84
CA GLY A 133 1.70 -7.77 4.98
C GLY A 133 2.68 -8.05 3.84
N ARG A 134 3.55 -7.09 3.49
CA ARG A 134 4.51 -7.25 2.39
C ARG A 134 5.47 -8.42 2.57
N ILE A 135 5.83 -8.76 3.81
CA ILE A 135 6.77 -9.86 4.06
C ILE A 135 6.16 -11.22 3.68
N PHE A 136 4.84 -11.37 3.74
CA PHE A 136 4.11 -12.61 3.41
C PHE A 136 3.75 -12.70 1.91
N ILE A 137 4.20 -11.74 1.10
CA ILE A 137 4.10 -11.82 -0.36
C ILE A 137 5.21 -12.75 -0.92
N SER A 138 6.32 -12.93 -0.20
CA SER A 138 7.45 -13.73 -0.65
C SER A 138 7.04 -15.17 -0.93
N GLU A 139 6.22 -15.79 -0.09
CA GLU A 139 5.78 -17.17 -0.28
C GLU A 139 4.85 -17.33 -1.49
N VAL A 140 4.00 -16.34 -1.75
CA VAL A 140 3.16 -16.34 -2.96
C VAL A 140 4.04 -16.25 -4.21
N LEU A 141 5.10 -15.44 -4.17
CA LEU A 141 6.06 -15.32 -5.27
C LEU A 141 6.91 -16.60 -5.44
N ASN A 142 7.34 -17.21 -4.34
CA ASN A 142 8.08 -18.48 -4.36
C ASN A 142 7.24 -19.58 -4.99
N PHE A 143 5.99 -19.73 -4.55
CA PHE A 143 5.06 -20.69 -5.13
C PHE A 143 4.79 -20.40 -6.61
N LEU A 144 4.67 -19.13 -7.01
CA LEU A 144 4.50 -18.75 -8.42
C LEU A 144 5.68 -19.16 -9.30
N ARG A 145 6.91 -19.17 -8.76
CA ARG A 145 8.13 -19.57 -9.49
C ARG A 145 8.22 -21.07 -9.74
N GLU A 146 7.50 -21.90 -8.98
CA GLU A 146 7.45 -23.35 -9.19
C GLU A 146 6.74 -23.73 -10.51
N PHE A 147 5.90 -22.84 -11.05
CA PHE A 147 5.19 -23.08 -12.30
C PHE A 147 6.08 -22.86 -13.53
N SER A 148 6.54 -23.97 -14.11
CA SER A 148 7.28 -23.99 -15.39
C SER A 148 6.43 -23.56 -16.60
N ASN A 149 5.10 -23.77 -16.57
CA ASN A 149 4.18 -23.34 -17.64
C ASN A 149 2.79 -22.95 -17.09
N ASN A 150 1.91 -22.44 -17.97
CA ASN A 150 0.61 -21.88 -17.59
C ASN A 150 -0.49 -22.94 -17.34
N ASP A 151 -0.33 -24.14 -17.88
CA ASP A 151 -1.33 -25.21 -17.80
C ASP A 151 -1.11 -26.13 -16.59
N GLN A 152 0.02 -25.98 -15.91
CA GLN A 152 0.34 -26.69 -14.68
C GLN A 152 -0.64 -26.37 -13.55
N VAL A 153 -0.91 -27.42 -12.79
CA VAL A 153 -1.64 -27.39 -11.52
C VAL A 153 -0.69 -27.94 -10.47
N LEU A 154 -0.40 -27.14 -9.44
CA LEU A 154 0.46 -27.53 -8.33
C LEU A 154 -0.35 -27.61 -7.04
N ASP A 155 0.09 -28.46 -6.12
CA ASP A 155 -0.47 -28.54 -4.77
C ASP A 155 -0.06 -27.29 -3.97
N VAL A 156 -1.02 -26.71 -3.26
CA VAL A 156 -0.79 -25.52 -2.43
C VAL A 156 0.00 -25.94 -1.20
N SER A 157 1.19 -25.35 -1.03
CA SER A 157 2.10 -25.66 0.08
C SER A 157 1.51 -25.27 1.45
N ASN A 158 2.00 -25.94 2.50
CA ASN A 158 1.57 -25.63 3.88
C ASN A 158 2.07 -24.25 4.33
N GLU A 159 3.21 -23.82 3.81
CA GLU A 159 3.80 -22.50 4.01
C GLU A 159 2.86 -21.42 3.47
N LEU A 160 2.39 -21.57 2.22
CA LEU A 160 1.44 -20.63 1.63
C LEU A 160 0.12 -20.60 2.41
N ARG A 161 -0.37 -21.75 2.90
CA ARG A 161 -1.58 -21.78 3.75
C ARG A 161 -1.38 -21.07 5.09
N ARG A 162 -0.20 -21.19 5.71
CA ARG A 162 0.13 -20.45 6.93
C ARG A 162 0.11 -18.95 6.69
N ASP A 163 0.64 -18.50 5.56
CA ASP A 163 0.60 -17.09 5.18
C ASP A 163 -0.83 -16.61 4.94
N MET A 164 -1.68 -17.43 4.29
CA MET A 164 -3.11 -17.12 4.17
C MET A 164 -3.80 -17.04 5.53
N LEU A 165 -3.43 -17.88 6.49
CA LEU A 165 -3.98 -17.83 7.85
C LEU A 165 -3.55 -16.56 8.58
N TRP A 166 -2.34 -16.09 8.32
CA TRP A 166 -1.86 -14.83 8.85
C TRP A 166 -2.62 -13.65 8.21
N TRP A 167 -2.78 -13.65 6.88
CA TRP A 167 -3.56 -12.64 6.16
C TRP A 167 -5.01 -12.57 6.66
N SER A 168 -5.68 -13.71 6.90
CA SER A 168 -7.09 -13.70 7.35
C SER A 168 -7.29 -12.99 8.69
N LYS A 169 -6.29 -13.06 9.57
CA LYS A 169 -6.30 -12.34 10.86
C LYS A 169 -5.94 -10.87 10.66
N LEU A 170 -4.86 -10.61 9.93
CA LEU A 170 -4.33 -9.26 9.75
C LEU A 170 -5.29 -8.32 9.04
N LEU A 171 -5.99 -8.81 8.00
CA LEU A 171 -6.93 -7.99 7.23
C LEU A 171 -8.02 -7.37 8.12
N LEU A 172 -8.43 -8.10 9.17
CA LEU A 172 -9.43 -7.62 10.13
C LEU A 172 -8.87 -6.66 11.16
N THR A 173 -7.59 -6.79 11.51
CA THR A 173 -6.98 -6.04 12.61
C THR A 173 -6.20 -4.81 12.18
N TYR A 174 -5.69 -4.77 10.94
CA TYR A 174 -4.74 -3.73 10.49
C TYR A 174 -5.30 -2.78 9.43
N ASN A 175 -6.51 -3.02 8.93
CA ASN A 175 -7.14 -2.10 7.99
C ASN A 175 -7.44 -0.75 8.68
N GLY A 176 -7.04 0.37 8.08
CA GLY A 176 -7.21 1.70 8.66
C GLY A 176 -6.15 2.10 9.69
N ILE A 177 -5.10 1.29 9.87
CA ILE A 177 -3.99 1.61 10.78
C ILE A 177 -2.82 2.28 10.05
N SER A 178 -2.54 1.91 8.79
CA SER A 178 -1.37 2.43 8.09
C SER A 178 -1.46 3.94 7.91
N ILE A 179 -0.42 4.64 8.33
CA ILE A 179 -0.33 6.09 8.21
C ILE A 179 -0.05 6.48 6.74
N ILE A 180 -0.72 7.53 6.28
CA ILE A 180 -0.40 8.22 5.02
C ILE A 180 1.03 8.75 5.16
N SER A 181 1.95 8.20 4.37
CA SER A 181 3.34 8.67 4.37
C SER A 181 3.35 10.11 3.89
N LEU A 182 3.69 11.04 4.78
CA LEU A 182 3.86 12.47 4.47
C LEU A 182 5.24 12.76 3.84
N GLU A 183 6.15 11.79 3.88
CA GLU A 183 7.52 11.96 3.44
C GLU A 183 7.64 11.73 1.92
N GLU A 184 7.86 12.81 1.18
CA GLU A 184 8.95 12.77 0.21
C GLU A 184 10.19 12.40 1.02
N TRP A 185 10.82 11.27 0.75
CA TRP A 185 12.12 10.96 1.36
C TRP A 185 13.11 12.02 0.87
N THR A 186 13.22 13.13 1.59
CA THR A 186 14.47 13.87 1.67
C THR A 186 15.49 12.98 2.39
N GLU A 187 16.78 13.20 2.13
CA GLU A 187 17.83 12.48 2.86
C GLU A 187 17.54 12.55 4.37
N PRO A 188 17.63 11.43 5.11
CA PRO A 188 17.33 11.43 6.53
C PRO A 188 18.25 12.44 7.23
N ASP A 189 17.70 13.24 8.15
CA ASP A 189 18.49 14.24 8.87
C ASP A 189 19.68 13.61 9.63
N LEU A 190 19.54 12.33 10.02
CA LEU A 190 20.53 11.54 10.75
C LEU A 190 20.49 10.06 10.34
N PHE A 191 21.66 9.44 10.24
CA PHE A 191 21.80 7.99 10.06
C PHE A 191 22.15 7.33 11.39
N PHE A 192 21.38 6.31 11.79
CA PHE A 192 21.67 5.48 12.95
C PHE A 192 22.09 4.08 12.50
N SER A 193 23.23 3.60 13.00
CA SER A 193 23.62 2.20 12.93
C SER A 193 23.52 1.63 14.34
N CYS A 194 22.67 0.61 14.53
CA CYS A 194 22.48 -0.05 15.81
C CYS A 194 22.92 -1.51 15.72
N ASP A 195 23.43 -2.04 16.82
CA ASP A 195 23.76 -3.45 16.98
C ASP A 195 23.40 -3.90 18.40
N ALA A 196 23.09 -5.18 18.55
CA ALA A 196 22.77 -5.80 19.82
C ALA A 196 23.58 -7.09 19.99
N CYS A 197 23.89 -7.42 21.24
CA CYS A 197 24.45 -8.70 21.64
C CYS A 197 23.60 -9.27 22.77
N LEU A 198 23.90 -10.47 23.26
CA LEU A 198 23.08 -11.11 24.29
C LEU A 198 23.02 -10.34 25.62
N THR A 199 23.93 -9.41 25.87
CA THR A 199 24.07 -8.70 27.14
C THR A 199 23.74 -7.20 27.06
N GLY A 200 23.50 -6.66 25.88
CA GLY A 200 23.25 -5.24 25.71
C GLY A 200 23.16 -4.80 24.25
N CYS A 201 22.90 -3.52 24.06
CA CYS A 201 22.80 -2.90 22.74
C CYS A 201 23.61 -1.61 22.67
N GLY A 202 23.88 -1.16 21.46
CA GLY A 202 24.51 0.11 21.20
C GLY A 202 24.11 0.65 19.84
N GLY A 203 24.37 1.94 19.66
CA GLY A 203 24.15 2.60 18.39
C GLY A 203 25.09 3.78 18.21
N MET A 204 25.30 4.12 16.95
CA MET A 204 26.13 5.25 16.52
C MET A 204 25.38 6.09 15.49
N SER A 205 25.48 7.40 15.64
CA SER A 205 25.06 8.37 14.64
C SER A 205 26.15 9.44 14.51
N ASP A 206 26.66 9.63 13.30
CA ASP A 206 27.80 10.50 13.00
C ASP A 206 29.02 10.28 13.94
N SER A 207 29.22 11.18 14.92
CA SER A 207 30.33 11.15 15.89
C SER A 207 29.87 10.82 17.32
N GLU A 208 28.58 10.56 17.52
CA GLU A 208 28.01 10.23 18.82
C GLU A 208 27.65 8.75 18.89
N TYR A 209 27.84 8.15 20.06
CA TYR A 209 27.52 6.76 20.31
C TYR A 209 26.86 6.59 21.68
N PHE A 210 26.04 5.56 21.80
CA PHE A 210 25.51 5.10 23.07
C PHE A 210 25.70 3.60 23.21
N HIS A 211 25.75 3.13 24.46
CA HIS A 211 25.67 1.73 24.79
C HIS A 211 24.83 1.56 26.05
N CYS A 212 24.11 0.44 26.16
CA CYS A 212 23.28 0.10 27.30
C CYS A 212 23.38 -1.40 27.56
N GLU A 213 23.57 -1.79 28.82
CA GLU A 213 23.42 -3.19 29.24
C GLU A 213 21.94 -3.52 29.34
N PHE A 214 21.57 -4.74 28.94
CA PHE A 214 20.19 -5.17 29.08
C PHE A 214 19.83 -5.34 30.56
N PRO A 215 18.66 -4.82 30.99
CA PRO A 215 18.15 -5.08 32.33
C PRO A 215 18.03 -6.59 32.59
N GLU A 216 18.20 -7.02 33.84
CA GLU A 216 18.19 -8.44 34.22
C GLU A 216 16.96 -9.19 33.68
N PHE A 217 15.78 -8.56 33.68
CA PHE A 217 14.57 -9.18 33.15
C PHE A 217 14.64 -9.52 31.66
N ILE A 218 15.49 -8.88 30.85
CA ILE A 218 15.68 -9.24 29.43
C ILE A 218 16.73 -10.35 29.32
N SER A 219 17.84 -10.20 30.06
CA SER A 219 18.96 -11.13 30.07
C SER A 219 18.56 -12.53 30.57
N GLU A 220 17.62 -12.62 31.51
CA GLU A 220 17.11 -13.88 32.06
C GLU A 220 16.20 -14.66 31.10
N HIS A 221 15.54 -13.97 30.15
CA HIS A 221 14.59 -14.60 29.23
C HIS A 221 15.27 -15.29 28.04
N ASN A 222 16.59 -15.16 27.90
CA ASN A 222 17.43 -15.84 26.91
C ASN A 222 16.85 -15.75 25.48
N PHE A 223 16.41 -14.54 25.11
CA PHE A 223 15.83 -14.28 23.80
C PHE A 223 16.82 -14.55 22.67
N HIS A 224 16.31 -14.97 21.51
CA HIS A 224 17.12 -15.09 20.30
C HIS A 224 17.61 -13.71 19.87
N ILE A 225 18.81 -13.61 19.29
CA ILE A 225 19.45 -12.34 18.92
C ILE A 225 18.55 -11.45 18.04
N ASN A 226 17.85 -12.03 17.05
CA ASN A 226 16.89 -11.30 16.21
C ASN A 226 15.74 -10.62 16.97
N ALA A 227 15.39 -11.09 18.17
CA ALA A 227 14.38 -10.46 19.02
C ALA A 227 14.97 -9.33 19.89
N LEU A 228 16.29 -9.31 20.07
CA LEU A 228 17.04 -8.26 20.77
C LEU A 228 17.49 -7.14 19.82
N GLU A 229 17.51 -7.40 18.51
CA GLU A 229 17.84 -6.44 17.43
C GLU A 229 16.63 -5.61 16.95
N GLN A 230 15.39 -6.00 17.28
CA GLN A 230 14.15 -5.30 16.89
C GLN A 230 13.72 -4.27 17.94
#